data_AF-A0A1U7WDM7-F1
#
_entry.id   AF-A0A1U7WDM7-F1
#
_cell.length_a   1.000
_cell.length_b   1.000
_cell.length_c   1.000
_cell.angle_alpha   90.00
_cell.angle_beta   90.00
_cell.angle_gamma   90.00
#
_symmetry.space_group_name_H-M   'P 1'
#
loop_
_entity.id
_entity.type
_entity.pdbx_description
1 polymer ?
#
loop_
_entity_poly.entity_id
_entity_poly.type
_entity_poly.pdbx_seq_one_letter_code
_entity_poly.pdbx_strand_id
1 'polypeptide(L)'
;MGDKTTNHEMVETPEEETPILAAESTPQPPPPPGDGGGGGGWGGGWGFSAFSYLTDLQKAATVAAEEISRNLLRKQNPQLDNHYTYDNGPNNPPTTFNFGQKHLATYVYQLSPVEDLALATTLVRPLYLYTDEDMSKELILSQNNYGSVNRVFIISNEDKVVTREIQEWMIEMNPTDEVKEIEGSDHMVMMSKPVELFIHLLHIAEKY
;
A
#
# COMPACT_ATOMS: atom_id res chain seq x y z
N MET A 1 43.12 62.24 55.16
CA MET A 1 41.94 62.45 56.03
C MET A 1 40.70 62.53 55.14
N GLY A 2 39.55 62.00 55.59
CA GLY A 2 38.30 61.88 54.79
C GLY A 2 37.73 63.22 54.30
N ASP A 3 36.65 63.29 53.52
CA ASP A 3 35.49 62.39 53.35
C ASP A 3 34.73 62.78 52.03
N LYS A 4 33.77 62.06 51.41
CA LYS A 4 33.05 60.79 51.72
C LYS A 4 32.45 60.17 50.41
N THR A 5 31.56 59.19 50.58
CA THR A 5 30.55 58.56 49.68
C THR A 5 29.81 59.51 48.72
N THR A 6 29.39 59.10 47.51
CA THR A 6 28.32 58.10 47.25
C THR A 6 28.43 57.46 45.85
N ASN A 7 28.11 56.17 45.73
CA ASN A 7 28.11 55.41 44.48
C ASN A 7 26.75 55.46 43.77
N HIS A 8 26.75 55.51 42.44
CA HIS A 8 25.70 54.91 41.62
C HIS A 8 26.34 54.28 40.38
N GLU A 9 26.14 52.98 40.23
CA GLU A 9 26.64 52.14 39.13
C GLU A 9 25.41 51.66 38.35
N MET A 10 25.44 51.79 37.02
CA MET A 10 24.31 51.38 36.17
C MET A 10 24.45 49.90 35.84
N VAL A 11 23.47 49.11 36.28
CA VAL A 11 23.39 47.67 35.99
C VAL A 11 22.39 47.45 34.85
N GLU A 12 22.84 46.81 33.78
CA GLU A 12 21.97 46.33 32.71
C GLU A 12 21.10 45.17 33.23
N THR A 13 19.80 45.21 32.91
CA THR A 13 18.83 44.18 33.31
C THR A 13 18.66 43.13 32.21
N PRO A 14 18.74 41.82 32.53
CA PRO A 14 18.42 40.76 31.58
C PRO A 14 16.90 40.57 31.45
N GLU A 15 16.46 40.09 30.28
CA GLU A 15 15.06 39.71 30.05
C GLU A 15 14.74 38.40 30.80
N GLU A 16 13.62 38.36 31.52
CA GLU A 16 13.19 37.21 32.33
C GLU A 16 11.98 36.52 31.69
N GLU A 17 12.10 35.20 31.44
CA GLU A 17 11.08 34.41 30.75
C GLU A 17 9.79 34.26 31.59
N THR A 18 8.64 34.52 30.99
CA THR A 18 7.33 34.28 31.62
C THR A 18 6.89 32.81 31.42
N PRO A 19 6.44 32.11 32.48
CA PRO A 19 6.11 30.69 32.37
C PRO A 19 4.77 30.47 31.66
N ILE A 20 4.77 29.65 30.61
CA ILE A 20 3.55 29.20 29.94
C ILE A 20 2.88 28.13 30.82
N LEU A 21 1.72 28.46 31.36
CA LEU A 21 0.85 27.54 32.10
C LEU A 21 0.39 26.39 31.21
N ALA A 22 0.36 25.18 31.78
CA ALA A 22 -0.16 24.00 31.11
C ALA A 22 -1.64 24.19 30.73
N ALA A 23 -1.96 24.07 29.44
CA ALA A 23 -3.34 24.02 28.97
C ALA A 23 -3.94 22.66 29.30
N GLU A 24 -4.93 22.66 30.18
CA GLU A 24 -5.69 21.49 30.62
C GLU A 24 -6.44 20.86 29.44
N SER A 25 -6.18 19.58 29.15
CA SER A 25 -6.85 18.87 28.05
C SER A 25 -8.29 18.53 28.42
N THR A 26 -9.25 19.24 27.83
CA THR A 26 -10.67 18.89 27.93
C THR A 26 -10.93 17.51 27.31
N PRO A 27 -11.59 16.58 28.01
CA PRO A 27 -11.92 15.28 27.42
C PRO A 27 -12.88 15.45 26.24
N GLN A 28 -12.54 14.84 25.09
CA GLN A 28 -13.49 14.73 23.99
C GLN A 28 -14.63 13.77 24.38
N PRO A 29 -15.90 14.07 24.03
CA PRO A 29 -17.01 13.16 24.28
C PRO A 29 -16.85 11.88 23.45
N PRO A 30 -17.31 10.72 23.95
CA PRO A 30 -17.26 9.47 23.19
C PRO A 30 -18.13 9.59 21.92
N PRO A 31 -17.75 8.94 20.81
CA PRO A 31 -18.57 8.90 19.61
C PRO A 31 -19.92 8.22 19.92
N PRO A 32 -21.03 8.67 19.29
CA PRO A 32 -22.33 8.04 19.48
C PRO A 32 -22.30 6.58 19.00
N PRO A 33 -23.09 5.67 19.62
CA PRO A 33 -23.21 4.31 19.15
C PRO A 33 -23.86 4.30 17.75
N GLY A 34 -23.07 3.97 16.73
CA GLY A 34 -23.58 3.73 15.39
C GLY A 34 -24.26 2.36 15.32
N ASP A 35 -25.54 2.34 15.01
CA ASP A 35 -26.36 1.13 14.96
C ASP A 35 -25.80 0.06 14.01
N GLY A 36 -26.01 -1.21 14.39
CA GLY A 36 -25.81 -2.33 13.48
C GLY A 36 -26.83 -2.29 12.33
N GLY A 37 -26.34 -2.08 11.10
CA GLY A 37 -27.16 -2.10 9.89
C GLY A 37 -26.28 -2.27 8.66
N GLY A 38 -26.51 -3.35 7.90
CA GLY A 38 -25.70 -3.67 6.72
C GLY A 38 -25.90 -2.72 5.54
N GLY A 39 -24.90 -2.59 4.68
CA GLY A 39 -24.96 -1.72 3.50
C GLY A 39 -23.74 -1.86 2.60
N GLY A 40 -23.57 -3.02 1.95
CA GLY A 40 -22.53 -3.22 0.94
C GLY A 40 -22.79 -2.36 -0.30
N GLY A 41 -22.23 -1.14 -0.33
CA GLY A 41 -22.37 -0.19 -1.44
C GLY A 41 -21.35 -0.44 -2.55
N TRP A 42 -21.70 -1.26 -3.53
CA TRP A 42 -20.85 -1.54 -4.69
C TRP A 42 -20.82 -0.36 -5.67
N GLY A 43 -19.60 0.11 -5.99
CA GLY A 43 -19.37 1.38 -6.68
C GLY A 43 -18.51 1.31 -7.96
N GLY A 44 -18.81 0.38 -8.87
CA GLY A 44 -18.48 0.49 -10.30
C GLY A 44 -17.06 0.15 -10.78
N GLY A 45 -16.95 -0.89 -11.63
CA GLY A 45 -15.85 -1.04 -12.59
C GLY A 45 -14.82 -2.14 -12.29
N TRP A 46 -15.17 -3.39 -12.60
CA TRP A 46 -14.25 -4.54 -12.76
C TRP A 46 -13.23 -4.75 -11.64
N GLY A 47 -13.69 -5.41 -10.57
CA GLY A 47 -12.86 -5.70 -9.40
C GLY A 47 -11.80 -6.76 -9.65
N PHE A 48 -10.56 -6.32 -9.84
CA PHE A 48 -9.40 -6.96 -9.24
C PHE A 48 -8.90 -6.07 -8.12
N SER A 49 -9.11 -6.50 -6.88
CA SER A 49 -8.63 -5.78 -5.71
C SER A 49 -7.10 -5.77 -5.71
N ALA A 50 -6.48 -4.59 -5.67
CA ALA A 50 -5.06 -4.44 -5.32
C ALA A 50 -4.73 -5.16 -3.98
N PHE A 51 -5.75 -5.29 -3.11
CA PHE A 51 -5.69 -6.04 -1.86
C PHE A 51 -5.38 -7.55 -2.02
N SER A 52 -5.73 -8.22 -3.12
CA SER A 52 -5.47 -9.67 -3.26
C SER A 52 -3.96 -9.99 -3.30
N TYR A 53 -3.14 -9.09 -3.85
CA TYR A 53 -1.69 -9.22 -3.81
C TYR A 53 -1.12 -8.88 -2.43
N LEU A 54 -1.73 -7.90 -1.73
CA LEU A 54 -1.37 -7.54 -0.36
C LEU A 54 -1.72 -8.65 0.65
N THR A 55 -2.77 -9.44 0.42
CA THR A 55 -3.20 -10.49 1.35
C THR A 55 -2.23 -11.66 1.45
N ASP A 56 -1.62 -12.08 0.34
CA ASP A 56 -0.55 -13.09 0.38
C ASP A 56 0.77 -12.50 0.90
N LEU A 57 0.99 -11.20 0.68
CA LEU A 57 2.14 -10.44 1.17
C LEU A 57 2.27 -10.44 2.70
N GLN A 58 1.15 -10.40 3.42
CA GLN A 58 1.16 -10.29 4.88
C GLN A 58 1.26 -11.64 5.61
N LYS A 59 1.19 -12.78 4.90
CA LYS A 59 1.24 -14.11 5.53
C LYS A 59 2.61 -14.81 5.50
N ALA A 60 3.65 -14.14 5.02
CA ALA A 60 5.04 -14.55 5.27
C ALA A 60 5.50 -13.95 6.61
N ALA A 61 5.50 -14.75 7.68
CA ALA A 61 5.65 -14.31 9.08
C ALA A 61 6.74 -13.24 9.32
N THR A 62 6.30 -12.02 9.70
CA THR A 62 7.04 -10.81 10.16
C THR A 62 8.47 -10.57 9.63
N VAL A 63 9.44 -11.43 9.96
CA VAL A 63 10.78 -11.44 9.37
C VAL A 63 10.72 -11.55 7.83
N ALA A 64 9.85 -12.42 7.32
CA ALA A 64 9.70 -12.63 5.88
C ALA A 64 8.88 -11.51 5.21
N ALA A 65 7.95 -10.84 5.89
CA ALA A 65 7.25 -9.67 5.36
C ALA A 65 8.20 -8.47 5.16
N GLU A 66 9.13 -8.23 6.10
CA GLU A 66 10.21 -7.26 5.91
C GLU A 66 11.14 -7.67 4.76
N GLU A 67 11.37 -8.97 4.55
CA GLU A 67 12.15 -9.48 3.42
C GLU A 67 11.40 -9.34 2.09
N ILE A 68 10.07 -9.49 2.05
CA ILE A 68 9.25 -9.13 0.88
C ILE A 68 9.44 -7.66 0.58
N SER A 69 9.13 -6.78 1.53
CA SER A 69 9.17 -5.34 1.32
C SER A 69 10.56 -4.90 0.85
N ARG A 70 11.64 -5.42 1.47
CA ARG A 70 13.02 -5.15 1.03
C ARG A 70 13.37 -5.75 -0.33
N ASN A 71 12.94 -6.96 -0.66
CA ASN A 71 13.22 -7.57 -1.97
C ASN A 71 12.40 -6.90 -3.09
N LEU A 72 11.15 -6.53 -2.83
CA LEU A 72 10.32 -5.71 -3.72
C LEU A 72 10.98 -4.35 -3.95
N LEU A 73 11.32 -3.60 -2.90
CA LEU A 73 11.98 -2.29 -3.00
C LEU A 73 13.35 -2.39 -3.71
N ARG A 74 14.11 -3.46 -3.48
CA ARG A 74 15.41 -3.70 -4.10
C ARG A 74 15.32 -4.11 -5.58
N LYS A 75 14.27 -4.86 -5.96
CA LYS A 75 13.98 -5.24 -7.35
C LYS A 75 13.06 -4.25 -8.06
N GLN A 76 12.60 -3.20 -7.39
CA GLN A 76 11.62 -2.28 -7.93
C GLN A 76 12.18 -1.59 -9.18
N ASN A 77 11.38 -1.61 -10.25
CA ASN A 77 11.72 -0.85 -11.44
C ASN A 77 11.86 0.65 -11.12
N PRO A 78 12.64 1.40 -11.93
CA PRO A 78 12.61 2.85 -11.90
C PRO A 78 11.18 3.40 -11.86
N GLN A 79 10.91 4.30 -10.91
CA GLN A 79 9.57 4.89 -10.72
C GLN A 79 9.09 5.68 -11.96
N LEU A 80 10.01 6.10 -12.84
CA LEU A 80 9.75 6.91 -14.04
C LEU A 80 8.99 8.20 -13.70
N ASP A 81 7.70 8.27 -14.04
CA ASP A 81 6.80 9.39 -13.82
C ASP A 81 5.71 9.12 -12.78
N ASN A 82 5.83 8.02 -12.01
CA ASN A 82 5.07 7.85 -10.78
C ASN A 82 5.41 8.98 -9.79
N HIS A 83 4.43 9.38 -8.98
CA HIS A 83 4.64 10.36 -7.93
C HIS A 83 3.86 10.04 -6.66
N TYR A 84 4.31 10.61 -5.55
CA TYR A 84 3.73 10.45 -4.23
C TYR A 84 3.18 11.79 -3.71
N THR A 85 2.08 11.76 -2.97
CA THR A 85 1.60 12.92 -2.19
C THR A 85 1.94 12.75 -0.72
N TYR A 86 1.95 13.86 0.01
CA TYR A 86 2.34 13.95 1.41
C TYR A 86 1.33 14.85 2.14
N ASP A 87 0.07 14.41 2.16
CA ASP A 87 -1.06 15.22 2.63
C ASP A 87 -1.00 15.48 4.14
N ASN A 88 -0.29 14.62 4.87
CA ASN A 88 0.09 14.79 6.28
C ASN A 88 1.34 15.68 6.49
N GLY A 89 1.90 16.26 5.43
CA GLY A 89 3.10 17.11 5.45
C GLY A 89 4.39 16.39 5.03
N PRO A 90 5.40 17.14 4.53
CA PRO A 90 6.54 16.58 3.79
C PRO A 90 7.55 15.79 4.63
N ASN A 91 7.46 15.86 5.97
CA ASN A 91 8.32 15.11 6.89
C ASN A 91 7.67 13.79 7.37
N ASN A 92 6.45 13.50 6.92
CA ASN A 92 5.73 12.26 7.21
C ASN A 92 5.83 11.28 6.04
N PRO A 93 5.48 10.00 6.21
CA PRO A 93 5.37 9.04 5.10
C PRO A 93 4.43 9.54 3.99
N PRO A 94 4.63 9.12 2.73
CA PRO A 94 3.73 9.46 1.65
C PRO A 94 2.32 8.91 1.90
N THR A 95 1.31 9.72 1.63
CA THR A 95 -0.11 9.39 1.88
C THR A 95 -0.77 8.73 0.66
N THR A 96 -0.41 9.13 -0.55
CA THR A 96 -0.87 8.48 -1.77
C THR A 96 0.26 8.20 -2.76
N PHE A 97 0.05 7.19 -3.58
CA PHE A 97 0.86 6.85 -4.74
C PHE A 97 0.02 7.01 -6.01
N ASN A 98 0.62 7.62 -7.04
CA ASN A 98 0.00 7.88 -8.32
C ASN A 98 0.83 7.28 -9.44
N PHE A 99 0.20 6.41 -10.23
CA PHE A 99 0.81 5.83 -11.43
C PHE A 99 1.06 6.91 -12.50
N GLY A 100 2.29 6.95 -12.99
CA GLY A 100 2.69 7.73 -14.16
C GLY A 100 2.41 6.99 -15.47
N GLN A 101 2.19 7.73 -16.54
CA GLN A 101 1.82 7.17 -17.85
C GLN A 101 2.95 6.34 -18.47
N LYS A 102 4.21 6.77 -18.30
CA LYS A 102 5.38 6.01 -18.79
C LYS A 102 5.59 4.75 -17.95
N HIS A 103 5.36 4.81 -16.65
CA HIS A 103 5.41 3.62 -15.79
C HIS A 103 4.37 2.58 -16.20
N LEU A 104 3.11 2.99 -16.39
CA LEU A 104 2.04 2.11 -16.89
C LEU A 104 2.43 1.46 -18.23
N ALA A 105 2.91 2.25 -19.20
CA ALA A 105 3.30 1.75 -20.52
C ALA A 105 4.51 0.79 -20.50
N THR A 106 5.44 0.97 -19.56
CA THR A 106 6.73 0.25 -19.56
C THR A 106 6.68 -1.07 -18.78
N TYR A 107 5.90 -1.10 -17.68
CA TYR A 107 5.94 -2.18 -16.70
C TYR A 107 4.59 -2.84 -16.40
N VAL A 108 3.47 -2.19 -16.74
CA VAL A 108 2.12 -2.65 -16.37
C VAL A 108 1.35 -3.17 -17.60
N TYR A 109 1.35 -2.42 -18.70
CA TYR A 109 0.60 -2.69 -19.95
C TYR A 109 1.51 -3.03 -21.14
N GLN A 110 2.74 -3.50 -20.91
CA GLN A 110 3.77 -3.65 -21.96
C GLN A 110 3.46 -4.71 -23.03
N LEU A 111 2.52 -5.63 -22.79
CA LEU A 111 2.03 -6.63 -23.75
C LEU A 111 0.54 -6.48 -24.06
N SER A 112 -0.14 -5.55 -23.41
CA SER A 112 -1.55 -5.23 -23.60
C SER A 112 -1.78 -4.40 -24.88
N PRO A 113 -3.01 -4.41 -25.44
CA PRO A 113 -3.41 -3.47 -26.48
C PRO A 113 -3.18 -2.01 -26.09
N VAL A 114 -2.81 -1.16 -27.07
CA VAL A 114 -2.52 0.26 -26.81
C VAL A 114 -3.78 1.04 -26.41
N GLU A 115 -4.94 0.56 -26.83
CA GLU A 115 -6.26 1.05 -26.47
C GLU A 115 -6.54 0.87 -24.96
N ASP A 116 -6.10 -0.24 -24.36
CA ASP A 116 -6.27 -0.51 -22.93
C ASP A 116 -5.32 0.33 -22.08
N LEU A 117 -4.09 0.57 -22.54
CA LEU A 117 -3.20 1.56 -21.94
C LEU A 117 -3.82 2.96 -22.01
N ALA A 118 -4.33 3.37 -23.18
CA ALA A 118 -4.97 4.68 -23.34
C ALA A 118 -6.17 4.82 -22.39
N LEU A 119 -7.03 3.81 -22.30
CA LEU A 119 -8.14 3.74 -21.35
C LEU A 119 -7.64 3.88 -19.90
N ALA A 120 -6.63 3.09 -19.51
CA ALA A 120 -6.04 3.13 -18.18
C ALA A 120 -5.54 4.52 -17.79
N THR A 121 -4.83 5.22 -18.69
CA THR A 121 -4.35 6.59 -18.42
C THR A 121 -5.44 7.63 -18.17
N THR A 122 -6.71 7.32 -18.51
CA THR A 122 -7.88 8.17 -18.20
C THR A 122 -8.66 7.76 -16.95
N LEU A 123 -8.41 6.54 -16.43
CA LEU A 123 -9.19 5.93 -15.34
C LEU A 123 -8.39 5.66 -14.06
N VAL A 124 -7.05 5.57 -14.12
CA VAL A 124 -6.23 5.37 -12.91
C VAL A 124 -6.42 6.51 -11.91
N ARG A 125 -6.43 6.15 -10.62
CA ARG A 125 -6.68 7.06 -9.49
C ARG A 125 -5.58 6.89 -8.44
N PRO A 126 -5.37 7.91 -7.57
CA PRO A 126 -4.46 7.80 -6.43
C PRO A 126 -4.78 6.57 -5.58
N LEU A 127 -3.77 5.77 -5.27
CA LEU A 127 -3.83 4.70 -4.28
C LEU A 127 -3.41 5.26 -2.92
N TYR A 128 -4.23 5.11 -1.89
CA TYR A 128 -3.83 5.47 -0.53
C TYR A 128 -2.83 4.45 0.02
N LEU A 129 -1.76 4.93 0.65
CA LEU A 129 -0.72 4.11 1.25
C LEU A 129 -1.02 3.93 2.75
N TYR A 130 -1.72 2.84 3.07
CA TYR A 130 -1.96 2.43 4.45
C TYR A 130 -0.65 2.01 5.14
N THR A 131 -0.53 2.27 6.44
CA THR A 131 0.63 1.81 7.20
C THR A 131 0.51 0.33 7.55
N ASP A 132 1.63 -0.29 7.94
CA ASP A 132 1.65 -1.67 8.42
C ASP A 132 0.78 -1.84 9.68
N GLU A 133 0.69 -0.82 10.55
CA GLU A 133 -0.20 -0.83 11.72
C GLU A 133 -1.68 -0.77 11.33
N ASP A 134 -2.06 -0.11 10.25
CA ASP A 134 -3.45 -0.06 9.80
C ASP A 134 -3.83 -1.38 9.11
N MET A 135 -2.98 -1.87 8.21
CA MET A 135 -3.19 -3.13 7.51
C MET A 135 -3.21 -4.34 8.43
N SER A 136 -2.37 -4.38 9.48
CA SER A 136 -2.29 -5.51 10.42
C SER A 136 -3.48 -5.61 11.39
N LYS A 137 -4.24 -4.53 11.59
CA LYS A 137 -5.50 -4.56 12.37
C LYS A 137 -6.65 -5.15 11.57
N GLU A 138 -6.74 -4.79 10.29
CA GLU A 138 -7.83 -5.22 9.40
C GLU A 138 -7.59 -6.63 8.83
N LEU A 139 -6.35 -6.98 8.45
CA LEU A 139 -6.06 -8.23 7.75
C LEU A 139 -5.47 -9.33 8.65
N ILE A 140 -6.29 -9.83 9.58
CA ILE A 140 -5.88 -10.92 10.49
C ILE A 140 -6.20 -12.29 9.86
N LEU A 141 -5.17 -12.96 9.34
CA LEU A 141 -5.29 -14.27 8.67
C LEU A 141 -5.01 -15.43 9.64
N SER A 142 -5.91 -16.42 9.70
CA SER A 142 -5.76 -17.63 10.54
C SER A 142 -5.81 -18.92 9.72
N GLN A 143 -5.27 -20.02 10.26
CA GLN A 143 -5.31 -21.31 9.56
C GLN A 143 -6.72 -21.91 9.54
N ASN A 144 -7.52 -21.69 10.59
CA ASN A 144 -8.86 -22.25 10.71
C ASN A 144 -9.93 -21.52 9.87
N ASN A 145 -9.59 -20.35 9.29
CA ASN A 145 -10.49 -19.60 8.42
C ASN A 145 -9.87 -19.47 7.03
N TYR A 146 -8.96 -18.50 6.84
CA TYR A 146 -8.25 -18.30 5.57
C TYR A 146 -7.57 -19.59 5.07
N GLY A 147 -6.92 -20.34 5.97
CA GLY A 147 -6.21 -21.57 5.63
C GLY A 147 -7.11 -22.79 5.34
N SER A 148 -8.44 -22.64 5.41
CA SER A 148 -9.40 -23.67 5.00
C SER A 148 -10.03 -23.43 3.63
N VAL A 149 -9.74 -22.28 3.00
CA VAL A 149 -10.21 -21.96 1.65
C VAL A 149 -9.19 -22.47 0.63
N ASN A 150 -9.65 -23.19 -0.39
CA ASN A 150 -8.79 -23.60 -1.51
C ASN A 150 -8.26 -22.35 -2.24
N ARG A 151 -6.95 -22.27 -2.47
CA ARG A 151 -6.31 -21.14 -3.16
C ARG A 151 -5.63 -21.61 -4.43
N VAL A 152 -5.76 -20.82 -5.50
CA VAL A 152 -5.04 -21.02 -6.76
C VAL A 152 -4.29 -19.74 -7.09
N PHE A 153 -2.97 -19.85 -7.30
CA PHE A 153 -2.17 -18.74 -7.81
C PHE A 153 -2.11 -18.81 -9.34
N ILE A 154 -2.27 -17.68 -10.02
CA ILE A 154 -2.08 -17.58 -11.47
C ILE A 154 -0.86 -16.68 -11.71
N ILE A 155 0.24 -17.29 -12.16
CA ILE A 155 1.47 -16.59 -12.50
C ILE A 155 1.32 -15.88 -13.85
N SER A 156 1.74 -14.62 -13.89
CA SER A 156 1.90 -13.85 -15.12
C SER A 156 3.36 -13.84 -15.53
N ASN A 157 3.72 -14.52 -16.63
CA ASN A 157 5.12 -14.85 -16.90
C ASN A 157 5.99 -13.66 -17.37
N GLU A 158 5.40 -12.63 -17.98
CA GLU A 158 6.11 -11.42 -18.44
C GLU A 158 5.76 -10.19 -17.58
N ASP A 159 5.26 -10.41 -16.35
CA ASP A 159 5.02 -9.35 -15.37
C ASP A 159 6.36 -8.71 -14.94
N LYS A 160 6.42 -7.38 -15.04
CA LYS A 160 7.58 -6.58 -14.63
C LYS A 160 7.38 -5.90 -13.28
N VAL A 161 6.15 -5.74 -12.80
CA VAL A 161 5.83 -5.16 -11.48
C VAL A 161 6.08 -6.19 -10.39
N VAL A 162 5.48 -7.37 -10.55
CA VAL A 162 5.64 -8.52 -9.64
C VAL A 162 6.36 -9.60 -10.44
N THR A 163 7.69 -9.51 -10.52
CA THR A 163 8.49 -10.39 -11.39
C THR A 163 8.30 -11.87 -11.04
N ARG A 164 8.59 -12.76 -12.00
CA ARG A 164 8.45 -14.22 -11.81
C ARG A 164 9.10 -14.70 -10.50
N GLU A 165 10.30 -14.22 -10.16
CA GLU A 165 10.98 -14.64 -8.93
C GLU A 165 10.30 -14.11 -7.65
N ILE A 166 9.50 -13.04 -7.73
CA ILE A 166 8.68 -12.56 -6.61
C ILE A 166 7.43 -13.44 -6.49
N GLN A 167 6.77 -13.76 -7.61
CA GLN A 167 5.59 -14.63 -7.64
C GLN A 167 5.92 -16.05 -7.13
N GLU A 168 7.01 -16.66 -7.61
CA GLU A 168 7.51 -17.97 -7.15
C GLU A 168 7.85 -17.97 -5.66
N TRP A 169 8.50 -16.91 -5.16
CA TRP A 169 8.83 -16.74 -3.74
C TRP A 169 7.57 -16.57 -2.87
N MET A 170 6.53 -15.87 -3.36
CA MET A 170 5.24 -15.75 -2.65
C MET A 170 4.55 -17.11 -2.51
N ILE A 171 4.62 -17.95 -3.55
CA ILE A 171 4.11 -19.32 -3.54
C ILE A 171 4.93 -20.19 -2.57
N GLU A 172 6.25 -20.09 -2.56
CA GLU A 172 7.11 -20.84 -1.60
C GLU A 172 6.75 -20.52 -0.14
N MET A 173 6.53 -19.24 0.16
CA MET A 173 6.28 -18.77 1.52
C MET A 173 4.84 -18.94 2.01
N ASN A 174 3.87 -19.08 1.11
CA ASN A 174 2.45 -19.25 1.45
C ASN A 174 1.75 -20.24 0.48
N PRO A 175 2.14 -21.53 0.46
CA PRO A 175 1.79 -22.49 -0.60
C PRO A 175 0.29 -22.65 -0.90
N THR A 176 -0.06 -22.56 -2.18
CA THR A 176 -1.43 -22.72 -2.70
C THR A 176 -1.74 -24.15 -3.12
N ASP A 177 -3.03 -24.50 -3.23
CA ASP A 177 -3.49 -25.84 -3.62
C ASP A 177 -3.28 -26.13 -5.11
N GLU A 178 -3.19 -25.08 -5.92
CA GLU A 178 -2.77 -25.16 -7.31
C GLU A 178 -2.02 -23.88 -7.73
N VAL A 179 -1.17 -24.02 -8.74
CA VAL A 179 -0.53 -22.92 -9.47
C VAL A 179 -0.81 -23.12 -10.95
N LYS A 180 -1.16 -22.05 -11.66
CA LYS A 180 -1.28 -21.99 -13.11
C LYS A 180 -0.37 -20.89 -13.63
N GLU A 181 0.08 -20.96 -14.88
CA GLU A 181 0.90 -19.92 -15.52
C GLU A 181 0.22 -19.45 -16.81
N ILE A 182 0.35 -18.16 -17.14
CA ILE A 182 -0.12 -17.58 -18.40
C ILE A 182 1.08 -16.97 -19.14
N GLU A 183 1.48 -17.63 -20.24
CA GLU A 183 2.63 -17.25 -21.05
C GLU A 183 2.39 -15.96 -21.83
N GLY A 184 3.33 -15.02 -21.81
CA GLY A 184 3.19 -13.76 -22.55
C GLY A 184 2.07 -12.84 -22.03
N SER A 185 1.73 -12.94 -20.74
CA SER A 185 0.90 -11.94 -20.05
C SER A 185 1.76 -10.93 -19.29
N ASP A 186 1.38 -9.65 -19.36
CA ASP A 186 1.90 -8.59 -18.50
C ASP A 186 1.12 -8.51 -17.18
N HIS A 187 1.45 -7.54 -16.31
CA HIS A 187 0.77 -7.36 -15.02
C HIS A 187 -0.76 -7.29 -15.14
N MET A 188 -1.26 -6.78 -16.28
CA MET A 188 -2.68 -6.69 -16.59
C MET A 188 -3.13 -7.89 -17.42
N VAL A 189 -2.99 -9.09 -16.84
CA VAL A 189 -3.35 -10.39 -17.47
C VAL A 189 -4.73 -10.39 -18.15
N MET A 190 -5.71 -9.70 -17.56
CA MET A 190 -7.06 -9.56 -18.09
C MET A 190 -7.17 -8.69 -19.36
N MET A 191 -6.16 -7.88 -19.66
CA MET A 191 -6.04 -7.05 -20.87
C MET A 191 -5.11 -7.71 -21.91
N SER A 192 -3.93 -8.19 -21.48
CA SER A 192 -2.98 -8.85 -22.39
C SER A 192 -3.44 -10.25 -22.82
N LYS A 193 -4.01 -11.06 -21.92
CA LYS A 193 -4.42 -12.45 -22.15
C LYS A 193 -5.84 -12.80 -21.62
N PRO A 194 -6.89 -12.03 -21.98
CA PRO A 194 -8.26 -12.22 -21.45
C PRO A 194 -8.82 -13.63 -21.67
N VAL A 195 -8.59 -14.24 -22.83
CA VAL A 195 -9.17 -15.56 -23.19
C VAL A 195 -8.50 -16.70 -22.41
N GLU A 196 -7.19 -16.67 -22.25
CA GLU A 196 -6.43 -17.67 -21.48
C GLU A 196 -6.79 -17.57 -19.99
N LEU A 197 -6.86 -16.35 -19.45
CA LEU A 197 -7.33 -16.11 -18.08
C LEU A 197 -8.75 -16.63 -17.87
N PHE A 198 -9.68 -16.32 -18.79
CA PHE A 198 -11.06 -16.81 -18.73
C PHE A 198 -11.13 -18.35 -18.71
N ILE A 199 -10.38 -19.03 -19.57
CA ILE A 199 -10.31 -20.50 -19.60
C ILE A 199 -9.76 -21.06 -18.28
N HIS A 200 -8.71 -20.44 -17.71
CA HIS A 200 -8.19 -20.86 -16.41
C HIS A 200 -9.18 -20.65 -15.27
N LEU A 201 -9.91 -19.53 -15.24
CA LEU A 201 -10.95 -19.25 -14.25
C LEU A 201 -12.12 -20.23 -14.35
N LEU A 202 -12.56 -20.60 -15.55
CA LEU A 202 -13.57 -21.65 -15.74
C LEU A 202 -13.08 -23.00 -15.18
N HIS A 203 -11.88 -23.44 -15.54
CA HIS A 203 -11.33 -24.70 -15.03
C HIS A 203 -11.13 -24.72 -13.50
N ILE A 204 -10.89 -23.56 -12.87
CA ILE A 204 -10.85 -23.45 -11.40
C ILE A 204 -12.26 -23.63 -10.82
N ALA A 205 -13.25 -22.93 -11.39
CA ALA A 205 -14.65 -22.99 -10.94
C ALA A 205 -15.36 -24.35 -11.22
N GLU A 206 -14.84 -25.14 -12.16
CA GLU A 206 -15.30 -26.53 -12.37
C GLU A 206 -14.64 -27.54 -11.42
N LYS A 207 -13.48 -27.20 -10.84
CA LYS A 207 -12.67 -28.09 -10.00
C LYS A 207 -12.95 -27.96 -8.50
N TYR A 208 -13.32 -26.77 -8.03
CA TYR A 208 -13.44 -26.40 -6.61
C TYR A 208 -14.82 -25.85 -6.26
#